data_AF-A0A524KNL4-F1
#
_entry.id   AF-A0A524KNL4-F1
#
_cell.length_a   1.000
_cell.length_b   1.000
_cell.length_c   1.000
_cell.angle_alpha   90.00
_cell.angle_beta   90.00
_cell.angle_gamma   90.00
#
_symmetry.space_group_name_H-M   'P 1'
#
loop_
_entity.id
_entity.type
_entity.pdbx_description
1 polymer ?
#
loop_
_entity_poly.entity_id
_entity_poly.type
_entity_poly.pdbx_seq_one_letter_code
_entity_poly.pdbx_strand_id
1 'polypeptide(L)' 'MKRVTEAAKALLLTEFLSAFWLALKYFVKPKATINYPFERGPLSPRFRGEHALRRYPNGEERCIA' A
#
# COMPACT_ATOMS: atom_id res chain seq x y z
N MET A 1 -7.20 -16.93 42.14
CA MET A 1 -5.97 -16.44 41.48
C MET A 1 -6.24 -15.57 40.24
N LYS A 2 -7.26 -15.82 39.41
CA LYS A 2 -7.56 -15.01 38.20
C LYS A 2 -7.73 -13.49 38.42
N ARG A 3 -8.40 -13.07 39.51
CA ARG A 3 -8.61 -11.63 39.79
C ARG A 3 -7.34 -10.86 40.12
N VAL A 4 -6.37 -11.50 40.78
CA VAL A 4 -5.09 -10.86 41.13
C VAL A 4 -4.24 -10.64 39.88
N THR A 5 -4.25 -11.60 38.95
CA THR A 5 -3.53 -11.48 37.67
C THR A 5 -4.15 -10.43 36.75
N GLU A 6 -5.48 -10.31 36.73
CA GLU A 6 -6.16 -9.27 35.95
C GLU A 6 -5.92 -7.87 36.52
N ALA A 7 -5.99 -7.72 37.85
CA ALA A 7 -5.64 -6.46 38.52
C ALA A 7 -4.17 -6.06 38.27
N ALA A 8 -3.24 -7.02 38.29
CA ALA A 8 -1.84 -6.77 37.99
C ALA A 8 -1.62 -6.33 36.53
N LYS A 9 -2.31 -6.96 35.56
CA LYS A 9 -2.28 -6.55 34.15
C LYS A 9 -2.87 -5.15 33.93
N ALA A 10 -3.94 -4.81 34.63
CA ALA A 10 -4.57 -3.49 34.56
C ALA A 10 -3.68 -2.40 35.14
N LEU A 11 -3.01 -2.65 36.28
CA LEU A 11 -2.11 -1.70 36.93
C LEU A 11 -0.78 -1.53 36.18
N LEU A 12 -0.22 -2.61 35.62
CA LEU A 12 1.05 -2.60 34.89
C LEU A 12 0.90 -2.32 33.39
N LEU A 13 -0.34 -2.15 32.90
CA LEU A 13 -0.66 -1.79 31.51
C LEU A 13 0.09 -2.64 30.47
N THR A 14 0.24 -3.93 30.73
CA THR A 14 1.07 -4.82 29.90
C THR A 14 0.57 -4.93 28.46
N GLU A 15 -0.74 -4.80 28.25
CA GLU A 15 -1.38 -4.77 26.93
C GLU A 15 -1.03 -3.49 26.14
N PHE A 16 -0.82 -2.35 26.83
CA PHE A 16 -0.41 -1.11 26.17
C PHE A 16 1.06 -1.17 25.74
N LEU A 17 1.92 -1.77 26.56
CA LEU A 17 3.33 -1.97 26.21
C LEU A 17 3.48 -2.87 24.98
N SER A 18 2.69 -3.93 24.87
CA SER A 18 2.72 -4.81 23.69
C SER A 18 2.24 -4.09 22.43
N ALA A 19 1.16 -3.30 22.52
CA ALA A 19 0.65 -2.49 21.43
C ALA A 19 1.64 -1.38 21.01
N PHE A 20 2.29 -0.73 21.98
CA PHE A 20 3.31 0.28 21.73
C PHE A 20 4.53 -0.32 21.00
N TRP A 21 4.97 -1.51 21.42
CA TRP A 21 6.07 -2.21 20.74
C TRP A 21 5.72 -2.58 19.30
N LEU A 22 4.47 -3.00 19.06
CA LEU A 22 3.98 -3.25 17.71
C LEU A 22 4.01 -1.97 16.86
N ALA A 23 3.54 -0.84 17.41
CA ALA A 23 3.58 0.45 16.72
C ALA A 23 5.01 0.87 16.40
N LEU A 24 5.94 0.75 17.35
CA LEU A 24 7.35 1.08 17.16
C LEU A 24 8.01 0.20 16.08
N LYS A 25 7.64 -1.09 16.02
CA LYS A 25 8.11 -2.00 14.96
C LYS A 25 7.72 -1.52 13.56
N TYR A 26 6.48 -1.07 13.36
CA TYR A 26 6.03 -0.52 12.07
C TYR A 26 6.54 0.90 11.82
N PHE A 27 6.84 1.66 12.87
CA PHE A 27 7.45 2.98 12.75
C PHE A 27 8.82 2.91 12.07
N VAL A 28 9.68 1.97 12.50
CA VAL A 28 11.04 1.76 11.99
C VAL A 28 11.06 0.94 10.68
N LYS A 29 9.98 0.23 10.36
CA LYS A 29 9.88 -0.56 9.11
C LYS A 29 10.03 0.36 7.87
N PRO A 30 10.72 -0.08 6.81
CA PRO A 30 10.78 0.67 5.55
C PRO A 30 9.37 1.00 5.03
N LYS A 31 9.21 2.23 4.54
CA LYS A 31 7.94 2.73 4.01
C LYS A 31 7.67 2.09 2.64
N ALA A 32 6.40 1.76 2.39
CA ALA A 32 5.95 1.24 1.09
C ALA A 32 5.61 2.36 0.08
N THR A 33 5.81 3.62 0.45
CA THR A 33 5.52 4.80 -0.37
C THR A 33 6.54 4.95 -1.48
N ILE A 34 6.07 5.08 -2.72
CA ILE A 34 6.90 5.41 -3.89
C ILE A 34 7.04 6.92 -4.06
N ASN A 35 8.14 7.38 -4.67
CA ASN A 35 8.38 8.80 -4.90
C ASN A 35 7.70 9.30 -6.19
N TYR A 36 6.38 9.39 -6.21
CA TYR A 36 5.65 9.98 -7.34
C TYR A 36 5.90 11.50 -7.42
N PRO A 37 6.17 12.10 -8.60
CA PRO A 37 6.03 11.57 -9.97
C PRO A 37 7.28 10.90 -10.57
N PHE A 38 8.39 10.88 -9.83
CA PHE A 38 9.68 10.36 -10.31
C PHE A 38 9.71 8.83 -10.40
N GLU A 39 8.98 8.16 -9.52
CA GLU A 39 8.78 6.72 -9.48
C GLU A 39 7.30 6.39 -9.70
N ARG A 40 7.01 5.44 -10.59
CA ARG A 40 5.65 4.94 -10.84
C ARG A 40 5.54 3.47 -10.51
N GLY A 41 4.35 3.05 -10.08
CA GLY A 41 4.07 1.64 -9.82
C GLY A 41 4.14 0.77 -11.08
N PRO A 42 4.34 -0.55 -10.94
CA PRO A 42 4.36 -1.47 -12.07
C PRO A 42 2.99 -1.54 -12.73
N LEU A 43 2.94 -1.33 -14.06
CA LEU A 43 1.74 -1.49 -14.87
C LEU A 43 1.79 -2.80 -15.65
N SER A 44 0.65 -3.50 -15.71
CA SER A 44 0.52 -4.67 -16.59
C SER A 44 0.38 -4.25 -18.05
N PRO A 45 0.79 -5.07 -19.03
CA PRO A 45 0.59 -4.78 -20.46
C PRO A 45 -0.89 -4.65 -20.87
N ARG A 46 -1.80 -5.13 -20.03
CA ARG A 46 -3.25 -5.05 -20.22
C ARG A 46 -3.88 -3.85 -19.51
N PHE A 47 -3.07 -2.94 -18.95
CA PHE A 47 -3.56 -1.72 -18.34
C PHE A 47 -4.37 -0.91 -19.36
N ARG A 48 -5.58 -0.50 -18.96
CA ARG A 48 -6.47 0.33 -19.77
C ARG A 48 -6.28 1.77 -19.30
N GLY A 49 -5.67 2.59 -20.15
CA GLY A 49 -5.48 4.02 -19.92
C GLY A 49 -6.34 4.84 -20.89
N GLU A 50 -5.73 5.88 -21.43
CA GLU A 50 -6.36 6.74 -22.42
C GLU A 50 -6.63 6.01 -23.74
N HIS A 51 -7.77 6.32 -24.35
CA HIS A 51 -8.16 5.78 -25.65
C HIS A 51 -7.44 6.54 -26.77
N ALA A 52 -6.82 5.79 -27.70
CA ALA A 52 -6.15 6.35 -28.87
C ALA A 52 -6.55 5.59 -30.14
N LEU A 53 -6.92 6.33 -31.18
CA LEU A 53 -7.12 5.77 -32.53
C LEU A 53 -5.78 5.34 -33.12
N ARG A 54 -5.77 4.21 -33.82
CA ARG A 54 -4.56 3.62 -34.41
C ARG A 54 -4.55 3.82 -35.92
N ARG A 55 -3.35 3.99 -36.48
CA ARG A 55 -3.10 4.05 -37.93
C ARG A 55 -2.49 2.73 -38.44
N TYR A 56 -2.51 2.53 -39.75
CA TYR A 56 -1.75 1.50 -40.44
C TYR A 56 -0.29 1.92 -40.62
N PRO A 57 0.65 1.01 -40.96
CA PRO A 57 2.05 1.36 -41.20
C PRO A 57 2.28 2.32 -42.37
N ASN A 58 1.34 2.41 -43.32
CA ASN A 58 1.34 3.37 -44.44
C ASN A 58 0.84 4.77 -44.03
N GLY A 59 0.39 4.96 -42.79
CA GLY A 59 -0.12 6.24 -42.29
C GLY A 59 -1.62 6.47 -42.43
N GLU A 60 -2.35 5.59 -43.13
CA GLU A 60 -3.82 5.65 -43.24
C GLU A 60 -4.48 5.32 -41.89
N GLU A 61 -5.63 5.94 -41.62
CA GLU A 61 -6.40 5.67 -40.39
C GLU A 61 -7.14 4.32 -40.49
N ARG A 62 -7.22 3.59 -39.37
CA ARG A 62 -7.97 2.32 -39.32
C ARG A 62 -9.49 2.51 -39.18
N CYS A 63 -9.90 3.70 -38.78
CA CYS A 63 -11.31 4.05 -38.67
C CYS A 63 -11.89 4.27 -40.08
N ILE A 64 -13.01 3.64 -40.38
CA ILE A 64 -13.69 3.71 -41.69
C ILE A 64 -15.02 4.48 -41.63
N ALA A 65 -15.21 5.26 -40.56
CA ALA A 65 -16.48 5.81 -40.05
C ALA A 65 -17.29 4.81 -39.21
#